data_AF-A0A084A3H1-F1
#
_entry.id   AF-A0A084A3H1-F1
#
_cell.length_a   1.000
_cell.length_b   1.000
_cell.length_c   1.000
_cell.angle_alpha   90.00
_cell.angle_beta   90.00
_cell.angle_gamma   90.00
#
_symmetry.space_group_name_H-M   'P 1'
#
loop_
_entity.id
_entity.type
_entity.pdbx_description
1 polymer ?
#
loop_
_entity_poly.entity_id
_entity_poly.type
_entity_poly.pdbx_seq_one_letter_code
_entity_poly.pdbx_strand_id
1 'polypeptide(L)'
;MEQNNEAGKLLLLQLKTVNEAAAYLEQVIIPEFWRGLDACTNAFTCQYDWKYDCNIENEDMWLAPKSWQLDEQTKNWSLRFESKCTDESSDHDYLFAVMTGVGTQPGEWGFVSRINMAECGGSRKANTAIKSIDNDFIARMHELDFRYLGKGEFFLPVKFDSTLLSETWMTYGEFPEQDDAFEPLRVALEKLRSAAPILDDFMKALASKLSQS
;
A
#
# COMPACT_ATOMS: atom_id res chain seq x y z
N MET A 1 -18.36 -16.39 -25.99
CA MET A 1 -19.75 -15.89 -26.07
C MET A 1 -20.71 -16.78 -25.31
N GLU A 2 -20.75 -18.09 -25.58
CA GLU A 2 -21.67 -19.02 -24.89
C GLU A 2 -21.44 -19.10 -23.37
N GLN A 3 -20.18 -19.22 -22.92
CA GLN A 3 -19.81 -19.16 -21.49
C GLN A 3 -20.20 -17.83 -20.81
N ASN A 4 -20.06 -16.69 -21.50
CA ASN A 4 -20.45 -15.39 -20.95
C ASN A 4 -21.98 -15.29 -20.81
N ASN A 5 -22.73 -15.89 -21.74
CA ASN A 5 -24.19 -15.93 -21.68
C ASN A 5 -24.69 -16.84 -20.54
N GLU A 6 -24.01 -17.95 -20.28
CA GLU A 6 -24.31 -18.84 -19.15
C GLU A 6 -24.01 -18.19 -17.80
N ALA A 7 -22.86 -17.53 -17.66
CA ALA A 7 -22.50 -16.77 -16.45
C ALA A 7 -23.51 -15.64 -16.18
N GLY A 8 -23.87 -14.87 -17.21
CA GLY A 8 -24.88 -13.82 -17.10
C GLY A 8 -26.24 -14.35 -16.67
N LYS A 9 -26.69 -15.49 -17.23
CA LYS A 9 -27.95 -16.14 -16.82
C LYS A 9 -27.91 -16.56 -15.35
N LEU A 10 -26.80 -17.14 -14.89
CA LEU A 10 -26.66 -17.59 -13.50
C LEU A 10 -26.70 -16.41 -12.52
N LEU A 11 -25.97 -15.32 -12.82
CA LEU A 11 -26.01 -14.09 -12.02
C LEU A 11 -27.43 -13.51 -11.94
N LEU A 12 -28.15 -13.44 -13.06
CA LEU A 12 -29.52 -12.92 -13.09
C LEU A 12 -30.51 -13.81 -12.32
N LEU A 13 -30.33 -15.13 -12.33
CA LEU A 13 -31.15 -16.06 -11.54
C LEU A 13 -30.87 -15.95 -10.04
N GLN A 14 -29.64 -15.60 -9.65
CA GLN A 14 -29.20 -15.44 -8.27
C GLN A 14 -29.08 -13.97 -7.84
N LEU A 15 -29.72 -13.06 -8.58
CA LEU A 15 -29.49 -11.61 -8.43
C LEU A 15 -29.68 -11.10 -7.00
N LYS A 16 -30.66 -11.65 -6.28
CA LYS A 16 -30.88 -11.34 -4.87
C LYS A 16 -29.64 -11.68 -4.02
N THR A 17 -29.12 -12.89 -4.15
CA THR A 17 -27.94 -13.35 -3.41
C THR A 17 -26.70 -12.55 -3.79
N VAL A 18 -26.52 -12.23 -5.08
CA VAL A 18 -25.42 -11.37 -5.54
C VAL A 18 -25.50 -9.99 -4.88
N ASN A 19 -26.68 -9.38 -4.87
CA ASN A 19 -26.89 -8.07 -4.26
C ASN A 19 -26.66 -8.10 -2.74
N GLU A 20 -27.17 -9.11 -2.05
CA GLU A 20 -26.96 -9.28 -0.59
C GLU A 20 -25.49 -9.50 -0.26
N ALA A 21 -24.77 -10.31 -1.05
CA ALA A 21 -23.35 -10.55 -0.87
C ALA A 21 -22.51 -9.28 -1.12
N ALA A 22 -22.80 -8.53 -2.18
CA ALA A 22 -22.13 -7.27 -2.47
C ALA A 22 -22.34 -6.24 -1.35
N ALA A 23 -23.59 -6.07 -0.90
CA ALA A 23 -23.92 -5.17 0.20
C ALA A 23 -23.21 -5.59 1.51
N TYR A 24 -23.17 -6.89 1.82
CA TYR A 24 -22.50 -7.38 3.02
C TYR A 24 -20.97 -7.22 2.94
N LEU A 25 -20.38 -7.43 1.76
CA LEU A 25 -18.96 -7.20 1.52
C LEU A 25 -18.60 -5.73 1.77
N GLU A 26 -19.35 -4.80 1.17
CA GLU A 26 -19.08 -3.35 1.25
C GLU A 26 -19.37 -2.76 2.64
N GLN A 27 -20.44 -3.19 3.30
CA GLN A 27 -20.90 -2.57 4.54
C GLN A 27 -20.33 -3.23 5.80
N VAL A 28 -19.84 -4.46 5.69
CA VAL A 28 -19.38 -5.25 6.84
C VAL A 28 -17.95 -5.71 6.64
N ILE A 29 -17.70 -6.60 5.67
CA ILE A 29 -16.39 -7.27 5.55
C ILE A 29 -15.25 -6.27 5.31
N ILE A 30 -15.39 -5.39 4.32
CA ILE A 30 -14.36 -4.41 3.96
C ILE A 30 -14.07 -3.45 5.13
N PRO A 31 -15.07 -2.82 5.78
CA PRO A 31 -14.84 -2.00 6.96
C PRO A 31 -14.17 -2.73 8.12
N GLU A 32 -14.55 -3.98 8.42
CA GLU A 32 -13.89 -4.77 9.47
C GLU A 32 -12.44 -5.09 9.11
N PHE A 33 -12.18 -5.45 7.86
CA PHE A 33 -10.82 -5.72 7.39
C PHE A 33 -9.93 -4.49 7.53
N TRP A 34 -10.41 -3.32 7.11
CA TRP A 34 -9.67 -2.07 7.25
C TRP A 34 -9.43 -1.66 8.70
N ARG A 35 -10.34 -2.00 9.63
CA ARG A 35 -10.09 -1.80 11.07
C ARG A 35 -8.98 -2.70 11.60
N GLY A 36 -8.95 -3.97 11.19
CA GLY A 36 -7.84 -4.86 11.53
C GLY A 36 -6.50 -4.39 10.96
N LEU A 37 -6.51 -3.89 9.72
CA LEU A 37 -5.35 -3.30 9.05
C LEU A 37 -4.85 -2.03 9.77
N ASP A 38 -5.76 -1.13 10.14
CA ASP A 38 -5.48 0.07 10.93
C ASP A 38 -4.88 -0.31 12.29
N ALA A 39 -5.52 -1.22 13.03
CA ALA A 39 -5.02 -1.69 14.33
C ALA A 39 -3.62 -2.31 14.24
N CYS A 40 -3.38 -3.14 13.22
CA CYS A 40 -2.06 -3.73 12.96
C CYS A 40 -0.99 -2.65 12.68
N THR A 41 -1.33 -1.65 11.90
CA THR A 41 -0.43 -0.53 11.57
C THR A 41 -0.20 0.39 12.77
N ASN A 42 -1.23 0.63 13.56
CA ASN A 42 -1.14 1.40 14.80
C ASN A 42 -0.17 0.75 15.78
N ALA A 43 -0.28 -0.57 15.98
CA ALA A 43 0.63 -1.32 16.86
C ALA A 43 2.09 -1.16 16.41
N PHE A 44 2.36 -1.31 15.12
CA PHE A 44 3.69 -1.09 14.54
C PHE A 44 4.19 0.36 14.74
N THR A 45 3.38 1.37 14.41
CA THR A 45 3.83 2.76 14.48
C THR A 45 4.05 3.26 15.91
N CYS A 46 3.25 2.77 16.87
CA CYS A 46 3.47 3.00 18.29
C CYS A 46 4.81 2.40 18.76
N GLN A 47 5.16 1.21 18.27
CA GLN A 47 6.40 0.53 18.64
C GLN A 47 7.66 1.24 18.10
N TYR A 48 7.61 1.77 16.87
CA TYR A 48 8.79 2.30 16.19
C TYR A 48 8.86 3.84 16.13
N ASP A 49 7.95 4.54 16.79
CA ASP A 49 7.84 6.00 16.78
C ASP A 49 7.58 6.59 15.39
N TRP A 50 6.70 5.94 14.62
CA TRP A 50 6.27 6.41 13.31
C TRP A 50 4.97 7.20 13.43
N LYS A 51 4.62 7.94 12.37
CA LYS A 51 3.29 8.50 12.17
C LYS A 51 2.61 7.80 11.02
N TYR A 52 1.30 7.72 11.10
CA TYR A 52 0.47 7.20 10.03
C TYR A 52 -0.91 7.85 10.05
N ASP A 53 -1.65 7.62 8.98
CA ASP A 53 -3.08 7.91 8.83
C ASP A 53 -3.68 6.76 8.02
N CYS A 54 -4.87 6.32 8.40
CA CYS A 54 -5.60 5.26 7.71
C CYS A 54 -7.03 5.75 7.52
N ASN A 55 -7.40 6.04 6.27
CA ASN A 55 -8.76 6.45 5.93
C ASN A 55 -9.54 5.25 5.40
N ILE A 56 -10.35 4.68 6.28
CA ILE A 56 -11.19 3.52 5.96
C ILE A 56 -12.20 3.84 4.86
N GLU A 57 -12.73 5.07 4.79
CA GLU A 57 -13.75 5.45 3.80
C GLU A 57 -13.17 5.56 2.39
N ASN A 58 -11.93 6.02 2.28
CA ASN A 58 -11.23 6.15 1.00
C ASN A 58 -10.34 4.93 0.68
N GLU A 59 -10.28 3.95 1.60
CA GLU A 59 -9.42 2.78 1.49
C GLU A 59 -7.95 3.14 1.23
N ASP A 60 -7.49 4.20 1.90
CA ASP A 60 -6.14 4.75 1.77
C ASP A 60 -5.40 4.75 3.10
N MET A 61 -4.08 4.66 3.03
CA MET A 61 -3.21 4.85 4.19
C MET A 61 -1.87 5.45 3.78
N TRP A 62 -1.24 6.13 4.72
CA TRP A 62 0.17 6.48 4.62
C TRP A 62 0.86 6.36 5.96
N LEU A 63 2.17 6.17 5.92
CA LEU A 63 3.01 6.12 7.11
C LEU A 63 4.43 6.62 6.83
N ALA A 64 5.07 7.16 7.86
CA ALA A 64 6.43 7.66 7.79
C ALA A 64 7.13 7.64 9.17
N PRO A 65 8.44 7.38 9.23
CA PRO A 65 9.25 7.72 10.39
C PRO A 65 9.14 9.21 10.71
N LYS A 66 9.00 9.58 11.98
CA LYS A 66 8.94 10.99 12.40
C LYS A 66 10.15 11.84 11.97
N SER A 67 11.31 11.22 11.79
CA SER A 67 12.52 11.89 11.27
C SER A 67 12.34 12.47 9.86
N TRP A 68 11.33 12.05 9.10
CA TRP A 68 11.01 12.59 7.78
C TRP A 68 10.08 13.80 7.80
N GLN A 69 9.55 14.16 8.97
CA GLN A 69 8.69 15.33 9.12
C GLN A 69 9.50 16.60 8.90
N LEU A 70 9.02 17.48 8.02
CA LEU A 70 9.73 18.72 7.68
C LEU A 70 9.47 19.84 8.68
N ASP A 71 8.26 19.87 9.22
CA ASP A 71 7.85 20.85 10.22
C ASP A 71 6.79 20.22 11.14
N GLU A 72 6.92 20.47 12.44
CA GLU A 72 6.04 19.92 13.48
C GLU A 72 4.60 20.44 13.37
N GLN A 73 4.39 21.63 12.78
CA GLN A 73 3.08 22.26 12.62
C GLN A 73 2.39 21.91 11.30
N THR A 74 3.16 21.62 10.25
CA THR A 74 2.61 21.21 8.95
C THR A 74 2.56 19.69 8.82
N LYS A 75 1.53 19.15 8.16
CA LYS A 75 1.47 17.73 7.77
C LYS A 75 2.43 17.41 6.61
N ASN A 76 3.56 18.11 6.53
CA ASN A 76 4.51 18.02 5.43
C ASN A 76 5.64 17.07 5.78
N TRP A 77 5.89 16.15 4.85
CA TRP A 77 6.89 15.10 4.96
C TRP A 77 7.85 15.23 3.79
N SER A 78 9.14 14.99 4.04
CA SER A 78 10.16 14.90 2.97
C SER A 78 9.98 13.64 2.14
N LEU A 79 9.54 12.57 2.80
CA LEU A 79 9.27 11.26 2.28
C LEU A 79 8.15 10.61 3.09
N ARG A 80 7.34 9.77 2.46
CA ARG A 80 6.38 8.88 3.14
C ARG A 80 6.15 7.63 2.32
N PHE A 81 5.61 6.58 2.95
CA PHE A 81 5.03 5.45 2.25
C PHE A 81 3.52 5.65 2.14
N GLU A 82 2.95 5.38 0.98
CA GLU A 82 1.51 5.45 0.72
C GLU A 82 1.01 4.10 0.20
N SER A 83 -0.18 3.67 0.62
CA SER A 83 -0.85 2.56 -0.05
C SER A 83 -1.15 2.93 -1.50
N LYS A 84 -0.94 1.98 -2.41
CA LYS A 84 -1.18 2.15 -3.83
C LYS A 84 -1.65 0.84 -4.46
N CYS A 85 -2.64 0.93 -5.33
CA CYS A 85 -2.90 -0.07 -6.35
C CYS A 85 -2.07 0.25 -7.61
N THR A 86 -1.40 -0.73 -8.19
CA THR A 86 -0.62 -0.54 -9.43
C THR A 86 -1.46 -0.46 -10.68
N ASP A 87 -2.71 -0.96 -10.63
CA ASP A 87 -3.66 -0.77 -11.71
C ASP A 87 -4.37 0.58 -11.54
N GLU A 88 -4.32 1.40 -12.58
CA GLU A 88 -4.96 2.72 -12.62
C GLU A 88 -6.43 2.62 -13.08
N SER A 89 -6.88 1.44 -13.55
CA SER A 89 -8.28 1.19 -13.91
C SER A 89 -9.09 0.71 -12.69
N SER A 90 -9.39 1.65 -11.79
CA SER A 90 -10.18 1.44 -10.57
C SER A 90 -11.60 0.88 -10.79
N ASP A 91 -12.03 0.71 -12.03
CA ASP A 91 -13.44 0.52 -12.37
C ASP A 91 -13.81 -0.95 -12.60
N HIS A 92 -12.84 -1.88 -12.52
CA HIS A 92 -13.06 -3.29 -12.85
C HIS A 92 -13.04 -4.24 -11.65
N ASP A 93 -12.26 -3.93 -10.62
CA ASP A 93 -12.08 -4.79 -9.46
C ASP A 93 -12.30 -4.03 -8.15
N TYR A 94 -12.94 -4.68 -7.17
CA TYR A 94 -12.88 -4.21 -5.79
C TYR A 94 -11.43 -4.24 -5.30
N LEU A 95 -11.00 -3.18 -4.60
CA LEU A 95 -9.64 -3.13 -4.05
C LEU A 95 -9.33 -4.35 -3.18
N PHE A 96 -10.31 -4.80 -2.38
CA PHE A 96 -10.20 -5.99 -1.56
C PHE A 96 -9.89 -7.27 -2.37
N ALA A 97 -10.43 -7.38 -3.59
CA ALA A 97 -10.10 -8.48 -4.51
C ALA A 97 -8.66 -8.36 -5.05
N VAL A 98 -8.19 -7.14 -5.31
CA VAL A 98 -6.80 -6.87 -5.69
C VAL A 98 -5.84 -7.23 -4.55
N MET A 99 -6.17 -6.83 -3.31
CA MET A 99 -5.38 -7.12 -2.10
C MET A 99 -5.22 -8.61 -1.82
N THR A 100 -6.17 -9.44 -2.28
CA THR A 100 -6.12 -10.91 -2.16
C THR A 100 -5.61 -11.59 -3.44
N GLY A 101 -5.29 -10.82 -4.48
CA GLY A 101 -4.76 -11.30 -5.76
C GLY A 101 -5.74 -12.13 -6.57
N VAL A 102 -7.05 -11.86 -6.41
CA VAL A 102 -8.14 -12.48 -7.19
C VAL A 102 -8.85 -11.46 -8.09
N GLY A 103 -8.28 -10.27 -8.25
CA GLY A 103 -8.71 -9.29 -9.24
C GLY A 103 -8.73 -9.88 -10.66
N THR A 104 -9.62 -9.36 -11.49
CA THR A 104 -9.73 -9.70 -12.91
C THR A 104 -8.62 -9.05 -13.74
N GLN A 105 -8.02 -7.97 -13.25
CA GLN A 105 -6.85 -7.31 -13.84
C GLN A 105 -5.56 -7.66 -13.06
N PRO A 106 -4.37 -7.53 -13.70
CA PRO A 106 -3.08 -7.86 -13.07
C PRO A 106 -2.61 -6.80 -12.04
N GLY A 107 -3.52 -6.09 -11.38
CA GLY A 107 -3.20 -5.10 -10.36
C GLY A 107 -2.64 -5.72 -9.08
N GLU A 108 -1.79 -4.97 -8.39
CA GLU A 108 -1.25 -5.32 -7.08
C GLU A 108 -1.48 -4.17 -6.11
N TRP A 109 -1.81 -4.50 -4.87
CA TRP A 109 -1.84 -3.54 -3.77
C TRP A 109 -0.54 -3.60 -2.96
N GLY A 110 -0.16 -2.49 -2.35
CA GLY A 110 1.01 -2.42 -1.48
C GLY A 110 1.41 -0.99 -1.16
N PHE A 111 2.68 -0.78 -0.82
CA PHE A 111 3.20 0.53 -0.41
C PHE A 111 4.16 1.11 -1.44
N VAL A 112 4.00 2.40 -1.77
CA VAL A 112 4.93 3.15 -2.60
C VAL A 112 5.65 4.23 -1.80
N SER A 113 6.95 4.39 -1.98
CA SER A 113 7.71 5.51 -1.42
C SER A 113 7.47 6.79 -2.24
N ARG A 114 7.12 7.89 -1.56
CA ARG A 114 6.80 9.18 -2.19
C ARG A 114 7.67 10.30 -1.65
N ILE A 115 8.54 10.80 -2.52
CA ILE A 115 9.39 11.96 -2.22
C ILE A 115 8.57 13.24 -2.43
N ASN A 116 8.68 14.17 -1.49
CA ASN A 116 8.13 15.50 -1.68
C ASN A 116 8.97 16.31 -2.67
N MET A 117 8.53 16.29 -3.93
CA MET A 117 9.23 16.94 -5.03
C MET A 117 9.28 18.48 -4.91
N ALA A 118 8.40 19.10 -4.12
CA ALA A 118 8.41 20.54 -3.89
C ALA A 118 9.70 20.97 -3.16
N GLU A 119 10.13 20.18 -2.18
CA GLU A 119 11.39 20.39 -1.45
C GLU A 119 12.63 20.20 -2.33
N CYS A 120 12.48 19.51 -3.47
CA CYS A 120 13.56 19.23 -4.41
C CYS A 120 13.71 20.30 -5.50
N GLY A 121 13.09 21.48 -5.34
CA GLY A 121 13.07 22.53 -6.37
C GLY A 121 12.16 22.18 -7.57
N GLY A 122 11.19 21.30 -7.36
CA GLY A 122 10.21 20.86 -8.34
C GLY A 122 10.59 19.58 -9.10
N SER A 123 9.57 18.89 -9.61
CA SER A 123 9.68 17.53 -10.17
C SER A 123 10.68 17.40 -11.31
N ARG A 124 10.90 18.44 -12.12
CA ARG A 124 11.87 18.38 -13.24
C ARG A 124 13.31 18.30 -12.73
N LYS A 125 13.67 19.15 -11.75
CA LYS A 125 15.01 19.20 -11.17
C LYS A 125 15.28 17.91 -10.40
N ALA A 126 14.33 17.51 -9.55
CA ALA A 126 14.36 16.26 -8.79
C ALA A 126 14.58 15.03 -9.69
N ASN A 127 13.74 14.85 -10.72
CA ASN A 127 13.85 13.70 -11.62
C ASN A 127 15.18 13.64 -12.37
N THR A 128 15.76 14.79 -12.71
CA THR A 128 17.07 14.83 -13.37
C THR A 128 18.17 14.40 -12.40
N ALA A 129 18.14 14.91 -11.16
CA ALA A 129 19.07 14.50 -10.12
C ALA A 129 18.92 13.01 -9.79
N ILE A 130 17.69 12.50 -9.62
CA ILE A 130 17.39 11.09 -9.33
C ILE A 130 17.95 10.16 -10.41
N LYS A 131 17.84 10.51 -11.70
CA LYS A 131 18.42 9.70 -12.79
C LYS A 131 19.94 9.56 -12.71
N SER A 132 20.62 10.47 -11.99
CA SER A 132 22.05 10.41 -11.75
C SER A 132 22.43 9.71 -10.45
N ILE A 133 21.44 9.28 -9.65
CA ILE A 133 21.61 8.53 -8.42
C ILE A 133 21.54 7.04 -8.76
N ASP A 134 22.50 6.30 -8.21
CA ASP A 134 23.04 5.02 -8.66
C ASP A 134 22.08 3.82 -8.65
N ASN A 135 22.48 2.75 -9.37
CA ASN A 135 21.82 1.44 -9.37
C ASN A 135 21.91 0.73 -8.01
N ASP A 136 22.89 1.07 -7.17
CA ASP A 136 23.11 0.42 -5.87
C ASP A 136 21.92 0.59 -4.91
N PHE A 137 21.24 1.74 -4.94
CA PHE A 137 20.02 1.94 -4.15
C PHE A 137 18.90 1.03 -4.64
N ILE A 138 18.77 0.87 -5.96
CA ILE A 138 17.79 -0.04 -6.56
C ILE A 138 18.08 -1.48 -6.14
N ALA A 139 19.34 -1.90 -6.13
CA ALA A 139 19.74 -3.24 -5.68
C ALA A 139 19.40 -3.48 -4.19
N ARG A 140 19.76 -2.54 -3.29
CA ARG A 140 19.45 -2.64 -1.85
C ARG A 140 17.94 -2.67 -1.58
N MET A 141 17.15 -1.89 -2.33
CA MET A 141 15.69 -1.89 -2.22
C MET A 141 15.10 -3.20 -2.77
N HIS A 142 15.67 -3.75 -3.84
CA HIS A 142 15.26 -5.03 -4.41
C HIS A 142 15.51 -6.22 -3.45
N GLU A 143 16.57 -6.18 -2.63
CA GLU A 143 16.79 -7.17 -1.57
C GLU A 143 15.68 -7.18 -0.50
N LEU A 144 14.90 -6.11 -0.41
CA LEU A 144 13.71 -5.99 0.45
C LEU A 144 12.40 -6.21 -0.32
N ASP A 145 12.47 -6.76 -1.54
CA ASP A 145 11.35 -7.01 -2.45
C ASP A 145 10.65 -5.76 -3.00
N PHE A 146 11.29 -4.59 -2.93
CA PHE A 146 10.77 -3.41 -3.60
C PHE A 146 11.09 -3.41 -5.10
N ARG A 147 10.12 -3.01 -5.91
CA ARG A 147 10.28 -2.74 -7.34
C ARG A 147 10.45 -1.25 -7.57
N TYR A 148 11.45 -0.88 -8.37
CA TYR A 148 11.63 0.51 -8.77
C TYR A 148 10.60 0.91 -9.85
N LEU A 149 9.79 1.92 -9.56
CA LEU A 149 8.78 2.44 -10.48
C LEU A 149 9.28 3.64 -11.31
N GLY A 150 10.53 4.06 -11.12
CA GLY A 150 11.05 5.29 -11.70
C GLY A 150 10.85 6.50 -10.79
N LYS A 151 11.52 7.61 -11.11
CA LYS A 151 11.37 8.90 -10.41
C LYS A 151 11.62 8.84 -8.89
N GLY A 152 12.44 7.89 -8.44
CA GLY A 152 12.75 7.71 -7.01
C GLY A 152 11.65 7.01 -6.22
N GLU A 153 10.67 6.42 -6.90
CA GLU A 153 9.57 5.67 -6.29
C GLU A 153 9.87 4.18 -6.28
N PHE A 154 9.69 3.56 -5.12
CA PHE A 154 9.85 2.13 -4.89
C PHE A 154 8.54 1.56 -4.38
N PHE A 155 8.11 0.43 -4.93
CA PHE A 155 6.85 -0.22 -4.59
C PHE A 155 7.08 -1.60 -3.97
N LEU A 156 6.52 -1.81 -2.79
CA LEU A 156 6.49 -3.09 -2.09
C LEU A 156 5.08 -3.69 -2.18
N PRO A 157 4.87 -4.79 -2.92
CA PRO A 157 3.57 -5.45 -2.96
C PRO A 157 3.23 -6.10 -1.62
N VAL A 158 1.94 -6.11 -1.29
CA VAL A 158 1.38 -6.83 -0.14
C VAL A 158 0.16 -7.60 -0.62
N LYS A 159 0.15 -8.90 -0.33
CA LYS A 159 -0.93 -9.81 -0.74
C LYS A 159 -1.43 -10.60 0.46
N PHE A 160 -2.72 -10.54 0.70
CA PHE A 160 -3.41 -11.31 1.73
C PHE A 160 -3.90 -12.64 1.16
N ASP A 161 -3.99 -13.66 2.02
CA ASP A 161 -4.56 -14.97 1.64
C ASP A 161 -6.07 -14.97 1.90
N SER A 162 -6.86 -15.13 0.85
CA SER A 162 -8.32 -15.15 0.95
C SER A 162 -8.87 -16.33 1.74
N THR A 163 -8.13 -17.45 1.78
CA THR A 163 -8.49 -18.62 2.60
C THR A 163 -8.32 -18.30 4.07
N LEU A 164 -7.16 -17.74 4.45
CA LEU A 164 -6.92 -17.33 5.84
C LEU A 164 -7.94 -16.27 6.28
N LEU A 165 -8.19 -15.23 5.46
CA LEU A 165 -9.20 -14.22 5.77
C LEU A 165 -10.59 -14.84 5.99
N SER A 166 -10.97 -15.82 5.18
CA SER A 166 -12.24 -16.54 5.36
C SER A 166 -12.28 -17.33 6.66
N GLU A 167 -11.19 -18.00 7.03
CA GLU A 167 -11.08 -18.77 8.27
C GLU A 167 -11.10 -17.88 9.52
N THR A 168 -10.38 -16.75 9.48
CA THR A 168 -10.40 -15.71 10.52
C THR A 168 -11.81 -15.16 10.69
N TRP A 169 -12.49 -14.81 9.59
CA TRP A 169 -13.87 -14.32 9.64
C TRP A 169 -14.83 -15.34 10.25
N MET A 170 -14.73 -16.61 9.84
CA MET A 170 -15.57 -17.69 10.40
C MET A 170 -15.33 -17.93 11.89
N THR A 171 -14.11 -17.68 12.36
CA THR A 171 -13.70 -17.92 13.76
C THR A 171 -14.09 -16.76 14.67
N TYR A 172 -13.85 -15.52 14.23
CA TYR A 172 -13.94 -14.34 15.09
C TYR A 172 -15.09 -13.40 14.71
N GLY A 173 -15.57 -13.41 13.47
CA GLY A 173 -16.51 -12.42 12.95
C GLY A 173 -15.92 -11.01 12.80
N GLU A 174 -14.61 -10.90 12.91
CA GLU A 174 -13.79 -9.70 12.77
C GLU A 174 -12.37 -10.12 12.32
N PHE A 175 -11.47 -9.16 12.14
CA PHE A 175 -10.07 -9.42 11.78
C PHE A 175 -9.13 -8.90 12.88
N PRO A 176 -8.76 -9.71 13.87
CA PRO A 176 -7.84 -9.31 14.94
C PRO A 176 -6.44 -9.00 14.41
N GLU A 177 -5.79 -7.94 14.90
CA GLU A 177 -4.52 -7.45 14.32
C GLU A 177 -3.32 -8.39 14.48
N GLN A 178 -3.40 -9.33 15.43
CA GLN A 178 -2.37 -10.34 15.69
C GLN A 178 -2.63 -11.67 14.97
N ASP A 179 -3.77 -11.81 14.29
CA ASP A 179 -4.10 -13.03 13.57
C ASP A 179 -3.16 -13.26 12.38
N ASP A 180 -2.97 -14.52 12.00
CA ASP A 180 -2.09 -14.92 10.89
C ASP A 180 -2.54 -14.33 9.55
N ALA A 181 -3.82 -14.00 9.40
CA ALA A 181 -4.32 -13.30 8.22
C ALA A 181 -3.62 -11.95 7.96
N PHE A 182 -3.09 -11.28 8.98
CA PHE A 182 -2.33 -10.03 8.85
C PHE A 182 -0.81 -10.20 8.81
N GLU A 183 -0.29 -11.43 8.80
CA GLU A 183 1.15 -11.66 8.68
C GLU A 183 1.78 -10.99 7.45
N PRO A 184 1.16 -10.99 6.25
CA PRO A 184 1.71 -10.29 5.09
C PRO A 184 1.90 -8.78 5.33
N LEU A 185 0.99 -8.14 6.08
CA LEU A 185 1.10 -6.73 6.43
C LEU A 185 2.23 -6.49 7.42
N ARG A 186 2.34 -7.31 8.48
CA ARG A 186 3.43 -7.19 9.48
C ARG A 186 4.80 -7.35 8.82
N VAL A 187 4.96 -8.34 7.94
CA VAL A 187 6.19 -8.53 7.14
C VAL A 187 6.48 -7.31 6.27
N ALA A 188 5.46 -6.74 5.62
CA ALA A 188 5.63 -5.54 4.81
C ALA A 188 6.06 -4.33 5.65
N LEU A 189 5.46 -4.10 6.82
CA LEU A 189 5.81 -3.01 7.72
C LEU A 189 7.26 -3.11 8.22
N GLU A 190 7.74 -4.31 8.53
CA GLU A 190 9.16 -4.54 8.87
C GLU A 190 10.11 -4.28 7.70
N LYS A 191 9.69 -4.58 6.47
CA LYS A 191 10.43 -4.20 5.25
C LYS A 191 10.44 -2.69 5.04
N LEU A 192 9.33 -1.98 5.27
CA LEU A 192 9.29 -0.51 5.25
C LEU A 192 10.28 0.06 6.27
N ARG A 193 10.32 -0.50 7.49
CA ARG A 193 11.28 -0.10 8.53
C ARG A 193 12.72 -0.31 8.09
N SER A 194 13.01 -1.43 7.45
CA SER A 194 14.34 -1.77 6.93
C SER A 194 14.74 -0.91 5.74
N ALA A 195 13.76 -0.46 4.95
CA ALA A 195 13.96 0.43 3.81
C ALA A 195 14.22 1.90 4.22
N ALA A 196 13.67 2.35 5.35
CA ALA A 196 13.82 3.73 5.82
C ALA A 196 15.28 4.24 5.83
N PRO A 197 16.28 3.55 6.42
CA PRO A 197 17.67 4.02 6.38
C PRO A 197 18.28 4.01 4.96
N ILE A 198 17.83 3.13 4.07
CA ILE A 198 18.27 3.13 2.66
C ILE A 198 17.77 4.40 1.97
N LEU A 199 16.52 4.77 2.24
CA LEU A 199 15.89 5.96 1.70
C LEU A 199 16.45 7.26 2.32
N ASP A 200 16.87 7.24 3.59
CA ASP A 200 17.63 8.35 4.18
C ASP A 200 18.93 8.63 3.41
N ASP A 201 19.69 7.58 3.09
CA ASP A 201 20.92 7.70 2.31
C ASP A 201 20.64 8.18 0.88
N PHE A 202 19.54 7.71 0.28
CA PHE A 202 19.08 8.17 -1.02
C PHE A 202 18.74 9.67 -1.00
N MET A 203 18.01 10.14 0.01
CA MET A 203 17.65 11.55 0.17
C MET A 203 18.88 12.45 0.39
N LYS A 204 19.89 11.97 1.15
CA LYS A 204 21.18 12.69 1.28
C LYS A 204 21.91 12.81 -0.05
N ALA A 205 21.96 11.73 -0.83
CA ALA A 205 22.57 11.74 -2.16
C ALA A 205 21.83 12.71 -3.10
N LEU A 206 20.49 12.71 -3.04
CA LEU A 206 19.65 13.62 -3.80
C LEU A 206 19.92 15.10 -3.45
N ALA A 207 19.94 15.43 -2.16
CA ALA A 207 20.25 16.80 -1.71
C ALA A 207 21.64 17.27 -2.17
N SER A 208 22.64 16.38 -2.16
CA SER A 208 23.99 16.67 -2.65
C SER A 208 23.98 17.00 -4.14
N LYS A 209 23.26 16.22 -4.96
CA LYS A 209 23.13 16.49 -6.41
C LYS A 209 22.39 17.78 -6.70
N LEU A 210 21.32 18.08 -5.96
CA LEU A 210 20.52 19.29 -6.15
C LEU A 210 21.28 20.57 -5.80
N SER A 211 22.26 20.48 -4.90
CA SER A 211 23.13 21.59 -4.47
C SER A 211 24.26 21.87 -5.48
N GLN A 212 24.57 20.92 -6.38
CA GLN A 212 25.58 21.04 -7.44
C GLN A 212 24.99 21.54 -8.77
N SER A 213 23.67 21.65 -8.87
CA SER A 213 22.90 22.01 -10.08
C SER A 213 22.16 23.33 -9.94
#